data_AF-A0A6A6K6F9-F1
#
_entry.id   AF-A0A6A6K6F9-F1
#
_cell.length_a   1.000
_cell.length_b   1.000
_cell.length_c   1.000
_cell.angle_alpha   90.00
_cell.angle_beta   90.00
_cell.angle_gamma   90.00
#
_symmetry.space_group_name_H-M   'P 1'
#
loop_
_entity.id
_entity.type
_entity.pdbx_description
1 polymer ?
#
loop_
_entity_poly.entity_id
_entity_poly.type
_entity_poly.pdbx_seq_one_letter_code
_entity_poly.pdbx_strand_id
1 'polypeptide(L)'
;MYLCEDRKATLSLYEASFLSEEGESILQYARDFTTTSLKKYVEQSKDQNLSMLISHALELPFHWRMLRLETRWFIDVYERKQEMNLLLLELAKLDFNSVQATHQDDLKYMSRWWRNTGLGEKLDFARDRIMENYLWTIGVIFEPQFSNCRRMSTKVNALIATIDDIYDVYGTLDELELFTNAVQRWDVNATEQLPDYMKLCFLCLHNSNEIAFDVLREQGVHIIPYLKKAWADICKSYLLEAKWYHSGYTPSLQEYIDNAWISISAPVILVHSFFLVKSPITNDALKCLEEYSNIIRCSSMILRLADDLGTSSDELKRGDVPKSIQCYMHETGASEEKARDHIRFLISETWNEMNKERVADSPFSETFIGVAINLARMAQCMYQYGDGHAIQTRETKDRVLSLLVQPIPCMQLSSAYLHDGVPQLSSPISFDATILPPTPQSTAPISPSPSSSLLRLLTPPSLELSPALDASTPSSPSLELSIPAPSSLRIVTRSQHNIFKPKHPTEGAKLAQANRFSPIYPT
;
A
#
# COMPACT_ATOMS: atom_id res chain seq x y z
N MET A 1 11.98 40.58 -2.63
CA MET A 1 10.71 41.20 -3.07
C MET A 1 10.18 40.62 -4.38
N TYR A 2 11.04 40.28 -5.37
CA TYR A 2 10.62 39.75 -6.68
C TYR A 2 9.97 38.35 -6.69
N LEU A 3 10.32 37.45 -5.76
CA LEU A 3 9.77 36.08 -5.74
C LEU A 3 8.25 36.04 -5.49
N CYS A 4 7.69 37.00 -4.75
CA CYS A 4 6.24 37.04 -4.48
C CYS A 4 5.39 37.47 -5.68
N GLU A 5 5.99 38.02 -6.73
CA GLU A 5 5.26 38.49 -7.91
C GLU A 5 5.03 37.36 -8.92
N ASP A 6 6.00 36.44 -9.06
CA ASP A 6 5.83 35.23 -9.86
C ASP A 6 5.22 34.09 -9.04
N ARG A 7 3.90 33.95 -9.19
CA ARG A 7 3.11 32.93 -8.50
C ARG A 7 3.38 31.52 -8.98
N LYS A 8 3.74 31.34 -10.25
CA LYS A 8 4.10 30.02 -10.78
C LYS A 8 5.43 29.58 -10.22
N ALA A 9 6.42 30.48 -10.19
CA ALA A 9 7.72 30.19 -9.56
C ALA A 9 7.57 29.93 -8.04
N THR A 10 6.73 30.70 -7.35
CA THR A 10 6.45 30.47 -5.91
C THR A 10 5.86 29.07 -5.68
N LEU A 11 4.88 28.66 -6.50
CA LEU A 11 4.27 27.33 -6.43
C LEU A 11 5.29 26.22 -6.73
N SER A 12 6.12 26.37 -7.77
CA SER A 12 7.17 25.41 -8.07
C SER A 12 8.19 25.28 -6.93
N LEU A 13 8.56 26.40 -6.29
CA LEU A 13 9.47 26.38 -5.14
C LEU A 13 8.83 25.72 -3.91
N TYR A 14 7.53 25.94 -3.69
CA TYR A 14 6.76 25.25 -2.65
C TYR A 14 6.83 23.74 -2.86
N GLU A 15 6.48 23.26 -4.06
CA GLU A 15 6.49 21.82 -4.37
C GLU A 15 7.90 21.22 -4.26
N ALA A 16 8.92 21.92 -4.78
CA ALA A 16 10.30 21.49 -4.70
C ALA A 16 10.82 21.39 -3.25
N SER A 17 10.31 22.23 -2.35
CA SER A 17 10.72 22.21 -0.94
C SER A 17 10.35 20.93 -0.19
N PHE A 18 9.43 20.11 -0.72
CA PHE A 18 9.06 18.81 -0.12
C PHE A 18 9.97 17.65 -0.53
N LEU A 19 10.91 17.90 -1.44
CA LEU A 19 12.00 16.98 -1.75
C LEU A 19 13.19 17.14 -0.79
N SER A 20 13.06 17.98 0.24
CA SER A 20 14.13 18.23 1.20
C SER A 20 14.58 16.97 1.93
N GLU A 21 15.86 16.95 2.26
CA GLU A 21 16.50 15.93 3.08
C GLU A 21 16.81 16.45 4.48
N GLU A 22 17.14 15.54 5.39
CA GLU A 22 17.57 15.85 6.75
C GLU A 22 18.76 16.85 6.75
N GLY A 23 18.62 17.96 7.46
CA GLY A 23 19.65 19.01 7.55
C GLY A 23 19.53 20.14 6.51
N GLU A 24 18.61 20.06 5.54
CA GLU A 24 18.42 21.10 4.52
C GLU A 24 17.55 22.28 4.97
N SER A 25 18.09 23.10 5.87
CA SER A 25 17.40 24.29 6.43
C SER A 25 16.90 25.30 5.38
N ILE A 26 17.55 25.42 4.22
CA ILE A 26 17.16 26.36 3.16
C ILE A 26 15.82 25.97 2.55
N LEU A 27 15.59 24.69 2.29
CA LEU A 27 14.32 24.23 1.72
C LEU A 27 13.19 24.31 2.74
N GLN A 28 13.47 24.11 4.03
CA GLN A 28 12.48 24.36 5.08
C GLN A 28 12.08 25.84 5.14
N TYR A 29 13.04 26.77 5.10
CA TYR A 29 12.73 28.21 5.02
C TYR A 29 11.94 28.56 3.74
N ALA A 30 12.30 27.95 2.61
CA ALA A 30 11.58 28.15 1.36
C ALA A 30 10.13 27.64 1.46
N ARG A 31 9.89 26.49 2.11
CA ARG A 31 8.56 25.95 2.37
C ARG A 31 7.71 26.92 3.19
N ASP A 32 8.24 27.44 4.29
CA ASP A 32 7.51 28.35 5.18
C ASP A 32 7.18 29.68 4.49
N PHE A 33 8.17 30.24 3.78
CA PHE A 33 8.02 31.47 2.99
C PHE A 33 6.97 31.32 1.89
N THR A 34 7.08 30.27 1.08
CA THR A 34 6.17 30.03 -0.05
C THR A 34 4.76 29.70 0.44
N THR A 35 4.60 28.88 1.49
CA THR A 35 3.31 28.59 2.11
C THR A 35 2.56 29.85 2.50
N THR A 36 3.24 30.78 3.20
CA THR A 36 2.65 32.05 3.63
C THR A 36 2.24 32.91 2.44
N SER A 37 3.11 33.01 1.43
CA SER A 37 2.86 33.80 0.22
C SER A 37 1.69 33.25 -0.61
N LEU A 38 1.60 31.93 -0.75
CA LEU A 38 0.58 31.22 -1.52
C LEU A 38 -0.80 31.28 -0.84
N LYS A 39 -0.88 31.09 0.49
CA LYS A 39 -2.12 31.25 1.26
C LYS A 39 -2.72 32.65 1.07
N LYS A 40 -1.89 33.69 1.21
CA LYS A 40 -2.31 35.08 0.99
C LYS A 40 -2.80 35.33 -0.43
N TYR A 41 -2.19 34.68 -1.43
CA TYR A 41 -2.63 34.82 -2.82
C TYR A 41 -4.02 34.21 -3.05
N VAL A 42 -4.26 33.00 -2.53
CA VAL A 42 -5.57 32.32 -2.68
C VAL A 42 -6.70 33.14 -2.06
N GLU A 43 -6.47 33.82 -0.93
CA GLU A 43 -7.46 34.67 -0.28
C GLU A 43 -7.82 35.94 -1.09
N GLN A 44 -6.90 36.42 -1.94
CA GLN A 44 -7.00 37.74 -2.59
C GLN A 44 -7.24 37.66 -4.10
N SER A 45 -6.91 36.54 -4.73
CA SER A 45 -6.90 36.39 -6.18
C SER A 45 -8.29 36.17 -6.77
N LYS A 46 -8.48 36.66 -8.00
CA LYS A 46 -9.64 36.34 -8.85
C LYS A 46 -9.33 35.28 -9.92
N ASP A 47 -8.07 34.87 -10.06
CA ASP A 47 -7.68 33.79 -10.98
C ASP A 47 -8.09 32.44 -10.39
N GLN A 48 -9.22 31.91 -10.84
CA GLN A 48 -9.78 30.65 -10.35
C GLN A 48 -8.90 29.45 -10.71
N ASN A 49 -8.24 29.46 -11.86
CA ASN A 49 -7.44 28.32 -12.33
C ASN A 49 -6.15 28.20 -11.51
N LEU A 50 -5.43 29.30 -11.33
CA LEU A 50 -4.20 29.30 -10.54
C LEU A 50 -4.51 29.10 -9.04
N SER A 51 -5.59 29.70 -8.53
CA SER A 51 -5.98 29.49 -7.13
C SER A 51 -6.34 28.03 -6.86
N MET A 52 -7.03 27.34 -7.77
CA MET A 52 -7.30 25.91 -7.67
C MET A 52 -6.00 25.08 -7.59
N LEU A 53 -5.01 25.34 -8.46
CA LEU A 53 -3.71 24.65 -8.43
C LEU A 53 -2.98 24.87 -7.10
N ILE A 54 -2.97 26.11 -6.61
CA ILE A 54 -2.31 26.48 -5.36
C ILE A 54 -3.04 25.86 -4.16
N SER A 55 -4.38 25.89 -4.13
CA SER A 55 -5.16 25.25 -3.07
C SER A 55 -4.93 23.74 -3.02
N HIS A 56 -4.85 23.09 -4.20
CA HIS A 56 -4.52 21.66 -4.29
C HIS A 56 -3.12 21.36 -3.71
N ALA A 57 -2.11 22.15 -4.08
CA ALA A 57 -0.76 22.00 -3.53
C ALA A 57 -0.70 22.26 -2.01
N LEU A 58 -1.36 23.31 -1.51
CA LEU A 58 -1.37 23.68 -0.09
C LEU A 58 -2.12 22.68 0.79
N GLU A 59 -3.06 21.93 0.23
CA GLU A 59 -3.77 20.87 0.94
C GLU A 59 -2.86 19.67 1.22
N LEU A 60 -2.09 19.25 0.21
CA LEU A 60 -1.04 18.24 0.32
C LEU A 60 -0.08 18.48 -0.86
N PRO A 61 1.24 18.49 -0.68
CA PRO A 61 2.17 18.72 -1.79
C PRO A 61 2.20 17.53 -2.74
N PHE A 62 2.51 17.77 -4.01
CA PHE A 62 2.57 16.74 -5.06
C PHE A 62 3.44 15.54 -4.67
N HIS A 63 4.58 15.79 -4.03
CA HIS A 63 5.51 14.73 -3.61
C HIS A 63 4.91 13.74 -2.60
N TRP A 64 3.90 14.16 -1.83
CA TRP A 64 3.22 13.37 -0.80
C TRP A 64 1.89 12.78 -1.28
N ARG A 65 1.46 13.09 -2.51
CA ARG A 65 0.17 12.65 -3.04
C ARG A 65 0.22 11.29 -3.72
N MET A 66 -0.89 10.55 -3.64
CA MET A 66 -1.04 9.27 -4.33
C MET A 66 -1.10 9.46 -5.85
N LEU A 67 -0.09 8.96 -6.56
CA LEU A 67 0.20 9.30 -7.95
C LEU A 67 -0.95 8.99 -8.92
N ARG A 68 -1.68 7.89 -8.71
CA ARG A 68 -2.75 7.47 -9.62
C ARG A 68 -4.00 8.35 -9.50
N LEU A 69 -4.29 8.87 -8.31
CA LEU A 69 -5.34 9.86 -8.07
C LEU A 69 -4.95 11.21 -8.65
N GLU A 70 -3.68 11.60 -8.50
CA GLU A 70 -3.15 12.80 -9.13
C GLU A 70 -3.19 12.71 -10.65
N THR A 71 -2.87 11.55 -11.23
CA THR A 71 -3.01 11.33 -12.68
C THR A 71 -4.43 11.64 -13.14
N ARG A 72 -5.46 11.19 -12.41
CA ARG A 72 -6.86 11.50 -12.74
C ARG A 72 -7.12 13.01 -12.66
N TRP A 73 -6.74 13.63 -11.55
CA TRP A 73 -6.96 15.05 -11.33
C TRP A 73 -6.25 15.93 -12.38
N PHE A 74 -5.00 15.62 -12.71
CA PHE A 74 -4.22 16.34 -13.71
C PHE A 74 -4.74 16.18 -15.13
N ILE A 75 -5.35 15.03 -15.50
CA ILE A 75 -6.05 14.90 -16.79
C ILE A 75 -7.20 15.92 -16.87
N ASP A 76 -8.03 16.01 -15.83
CA ASP A 76 -9.16 16.94 -15.78
C ASP A 76 -8.70 18.41 -15.75
N VAL A 77 -7.56 18.71 -15.13
CA VAL A 77 -6.94 20.05 -15.16
C VAL A 77 -6.33 20.37 -16.52
N TYR A 78 -5.64 19.40 -17.14
CA TYR A 78 -4.99 19.58 -18.44
C TYR A 78 -6.02 19.80 -19.56
N GLU A 79 -7.17 19.11 -19.51
CA GLU A 79 -8.29 19.29 -20.44
C GLU A 79 -8.86 20.71 -20.44
N ARG A 80 -8.75 21.43 -19.32
CA ARG A 80 -9.22 22.82 -19.20
C ARG A 80 -8.21 23.86 -19.68
N LYS A 81 -6.99 23.46 -20.07
CA LYS A 81 -5.96 24.39 -20.55
C LYS A 81 -6.23 24.83 -21.98
N GLN A 82 -6.18 26.14 -22.22
CA GLN A 82 -6.42 26.73 -23.54
C GLN A 82 -5.43 26.25 -24.61
N GLU A 83 -4.17 26.00 -24.24
CA GLU A 83 -3.09 25.57 -25.14
C GLU A 83 -2.73 24.08 -24.95
N MET A 84 -3.71 23.24 -24.62
CA MET A 84 -3.46 21.81 -24.42
C MET A 84 -3.08 21.09 -25.72
N ASN A 85 -2.17 20.13 -25.62
CA ASN A 85 -1.88 19.21 -26.71
C ASN A 85 -2.94 18.10 -26.73
N LEU A 86 -3.76 18.07 -27.79
CA LEU A 86 -4.87 17.12 -27.94
C LEU A 86 -4.39 15.65 -27.97
N LEU A 87 -3.27 15.36 -28.64
CA LEU A 87 -2.72 14.01 -28.73
C LEU A 87 -2.25 13.52 -27.35
N LEU A 88 -1.62 14.41 -26.56
CA LEU A 88 -1.20 14.08 -25.20
C LEU A 88 -2.41 13.82 -24.29
N LEU A 89 -3.46 14.65 -24.39
CA LEU A 89 -4.68 14.45 -23.62
C LEU A 89 -5.37 13.13 -23.98
N GLU A 90 -5.51 12.84 -25.27
CA GLU A 90 -6.12 11.59 -25.74
C GLU A 90 -5.32 10.37 -25.29
N LEU A 91 -3.99 10.41 -25.42
CA LEU A 91 -3.11 9.36 -24.92
C LEU A 91 -3.29 9.15 -23.41
N ALA A 92 -3.31 10.22 -22.61
CA ALA A 92 -3.48 10.13 -21.16
C ALA A 92 -4.83 9.52 -20.77
N LYS A 93 -5.92 9.85 -21.48
CA LYS A 93 -7.25 9.27 -21.26
C LYS A 93 -7.29 7.78 -21.63
N LEU A 94 -6.73 7.42 -22.78
CA LEU A 94 -6.66 6.04 -23.24
C LEU A 94 -5.83 5.15 -22.31
N ASP A 95 -4.64 5.62 -21.92
CA ASP A 95 -3.79 4.92 -20.96
C ASP A 95 -4.49 4.76 -19.61
N PHE A 96 -5.09 5.84 -19.08
CA PHE A 96 -5.82 5.79 -17.83
C PHE A 96 -6.92 4.72 -17.85
N ASN A 97 -7.74 4.69 -18.90
CA ASN A 97 -8.83 3.72 -19.03
C ASN A 97 -8.31 2.28 -19.23
N SER A 98 -7.22 2.10 -19.97
CA SER A 98 -6.58 0.79 -20.16
C SER A 98 -6.06 0.21 -18.84
N VAL A 99 -5.37 1.03 -18.04
CA VAL A 99 -4.90 0.65 -16.71
C VAL A 99 -6.08 0.40 -15.76
N GLN A 100 -7.13 1.22 -15.81
CA GLN A 100 -8.35 1.01 -15.03
C GLN A 100 -9.00 -0.34 -15.35
N ALA A 101 -9.06 -0.76 -16.62
CA ALA A 101 -9.60 -2.07 -16.99
C ALA A 101 -8.79 -3.23 -16.37
N THR A 102 -7.46 -3.11 -16.36
CA THR A 102 -6.58 -4.07 -15.66
C THR A 102 -6.88 -4.13 -14.17
N HIS A 103 -7.06 -2.96 -13.53
CA HIS A 103 -7.41 -2.88 -12.11
C HIS A 103 -8.77 -3.51 -11.80
N GLN A 104 -9.76 -3.31 -12.66
CA GLN A 104 -11.08 -3.93 -12.52
C GLN A 104 -10.99 -5.47 -12.59
N ASP A 105 -10.16 -6.02 -13.46
CA ASP A 105 -10.01 -7.48 -13.58
C ASP A 105 -9.29 -8.09 -12.38
N ASP A 106 -8.26 -7.41 -11.86
CA ASP A 106 -7.61 -7.77 -10.60
C ASP A 106 -8.61 -7.74 -9.43
N LEU A 107 -9.44 -6.69 -9.34
CA LEU A 107 -10.45 -6.54 -8.31
C LEU A 107 -11.54 -7.61 -8.40
N LYS A 108 -12.03 -7.96 -9.60
CA LYS A 108 -12.98 -9.07 -9.79
C LYS A 108 -12.39 -10.39 -9.29
N TYR A 109 -11.11 -10.62 -9.56
CA TYR A 109 -10.40 -11.81 -9.07
C TYR A 109 -10.31 -11.81 -7.53
N MET A 110 -10.01 -10.66 -6.93
CA MET A 110 -9.93 -10.48 -5.47
C MET A 110 -11.27 -10.58 -4.77
N SER A 111 -12.34 -10.05 -5.35
CA SER A 111 -13.70 -10.23 -4.83
C SER A 111 -14.12 -11.70 -4.80
N ARG A 112 -13.78 -12.48 -5.84
CA ARG A 112 -14.03 -13.93 -5.84
C ARG A 112 -13.20 -14.65 -4.79
N TRP A 113 -11.91 -14.35 -4.70
CA TRP A 113 -11.04 -14.94 -3.70
C TRP A 113 -11.55 -14.67 -2.28
N TRP A 114 -11.87 -13.40 -1.96
CA TRP A 114 -12.35 -13.00 -0.64
C TRP A 114 -13.65 -13.71 -0.26
N ARG A 115 -14.61 -13.81 -1.19
CA ARG A 115 -15.83 -14.59 -0.95
C ARG A 115 -15.53 -16.07 -0.70
N ASN A 116 -14.55 -16.64 -1.40
CA ASN A 116 -14.20 -18.05 -1.25
C ASN A 116 -13.47 -18.38 0.06
N THR A 117 -12.86 -17.39 0.75
CA THR A 117 -12.30 -17.63 2.09
C THR A 117 -13.39 -17.86 3.13
N GLY A 118 -14.58 -17.28 2.90
CA GLY A 118 -15.68 -17.28 3.87
C GLY A 118 -15.40 -16.44 5.11
N LEU A 119 -14.27 -15.72 5.19
CA LEU A 119 -13.92 -14.91 6.36
C LEU A 119 -14.93 -13.78 6.57
N GLY A 120 -15.29 -13.03 5.52
CA GLY A 120 -16.25 -11.93 5.64
C GLY A 120 -17.68 -12.35 6.03
N GLU A 121 -18.03 -13.63 5.88
CA GLU A 121 -19.33 -14.17 6.33
C GLU A 121 -19.23 -14.76 7.74
N LYS A 122 -18.13 -15.47 8.04
CA LYS A 122 -17.97 -16.20 9.30
C LYS A 122 -17.41 -15.36 10.44
N LEU A 123 -16.75 -14.25 10.12
CA LEU A 123 -16.22 -13.28 11.08
C LEU A 123 -17.01 -11.98 10.91
N ASP A 124 -18.29 -12.00 11.31
CA ASP A 124 -19.22 -10.88 11.17
C ASP A 124 -18.84 -9.64 12.01
N PHE A 125 -17.98 -9.83 13.02
CA PHE A 125 -17.35 -8.76 13.78
C PHE A 125 -16.27 -8.02 12.98
N ALA A 126 -15.63 -8.67 12.01
CA ALA A 126 -14.53 -8.10 11.23
C ALA A 126 -15.06 -7.27 10.05
N ARG A 127 -14.32 -6.22 9.71
CA ARG A 127 -14.68 -5.28 8.65
C ARG A 127 -14.51 -5.92 7.27
N ASP A 128 -15.60 -6.07 6.51
CA ASP A 128 -15.52 -6.42 5.09
C ASP A 128 -15.17 -5.19 4.24
N ARG A 129 -13.89 -5.10 3.84
CA ARG A 129 -13.30 -3.93 3.17
C ARG A 129 -12.45 -4.29 1.95
N ILE A 130 -12.87 -5.30 1.17
CA ILE A 130 -12.08 -5.77 0.01
C ILE A 130 -11.83 -4.66 -1.04
N MET A 131 -12.78 -3.72 -1.20
CA MET A 131 -12.65 -2.59 -2.12
C MET A 131 -11.58 -1.61 -1.64
N GLU A 132 -11.59 -1.27 -0.36
CA GLU A 132 -10.64 -0.36 0.28
C GLU A 132 -9.24 -1.00 0.39
N ASN A 133 -9.16 -2.30 0.66
CA ASN A 133 -7.92 -3.09 0.61
C ASN A 133 -7.29 -3.09 -0.79
N TYR A 134 -8.12 -3.14 -1.83
CA TYR A 134 -7.67 -3.02 -3.21
C TYR A 134 -7.29 -1.57 -3.57
N LEU A 135 -8.01 -0.57 -3.04
CA LEU A 135 -7.67 0.85 -3.19
C LEU A 135 -6.26 1.14 -2.65
N TRP A 136 -5.93 0.66 -1.45
CA TRP A 136 -4.57 0.71 -0.89
C TRP A 136 -3.54 0.17 -1.87
N THR A 137 -3.83 -0.99 -2.44
CA THR A 137 -2.94 -1.70 -3.35
C THR A 137 -2.66 -0.89 -4.63
N ILE A 138 -3.67 -0.29 -5.27
CA ILE A 138 -3.44 0.56 -6.44
C ILE A 138 -2.76 1.89 -6.07
N GLY A 139 -2.87 2.33 -4.82
CA GLY A 139 -2.08 3.43 -4.25
C GLY A 139 -0.59 3.16 -4.24
N VAL A 140 -0.23 1.93 -3.91
CA VAL A 140 1.15 1.48 -3.75
C VAL A 140 1.79 1.11 -5.09
N ILE A 141 1.08 0.35 -5.95
CA ILE A 141 1.61 -0.21 -7.20
C ILE A 141 0.57 -0.26 -8.32
N PHE A 142 0.47 0.80 -9.11
CA PHE A 142 -0.59 1.00 -10.10
C PHE A 142 -0.25 0.49 -11.51
N GLU A 143 1.03 0.26 -11.82
CA GLU A 143 1.49 -0.03 -13.19
C GLU A 143 0.96 -1.40 -13.67
N PRO A 144 0.41 -1.51 -14.89
CA PRO A 144 -0.40 -2.65 -15.30
C PRO A 144 0.30 -4.00 -15.22
N GLN A 145 1.63 -4.06 -15.44
CA GLN A 145 2.44 -5.28 -15.37
C GLN A 145 2.47 -5.95 -13.98
N PHE A 146 2.09 -5.23 -12.91
CA PHE A 146 2.15 -5.73 -11.54
C PHE A 146 0.83 -6.35 -11.04
N SER A 147 -0.01 -6.89 -11.92
CA SER A 147 -1.30 -7.52 -11.55
C SER A 147 -1.17 -8.59 -10.46
N ASN A 148 -0.15 -9.46 -10.53
CA ASN A 148 0.05 -10.48 -9.49
C ASN A 148 0.42 -9.85 -8.14
N CYS A 149 1.33 -8.87 -8.15
CA CYS A 149 1.72 -8.13 -6.95
C CYS A 149 0.50 -7.45 -6.31
N ARG A 150 -0.34 -6.79 -7.12
CA ARG A 150 -1.58 -6.19 -6.63
C ARG A 150 -2.49 -7.21 -5.97
N ARG A 151 -2.83 -8.30 -6.67
CA ARG A 151 -3.71 -9.34 -6.14
C ARG A 151 -3.19 -9.88 -4.81
N MET A 152 -1.92 -10.28 -4.75
CA MET A 152 -1.35 -10.84 -3.52
C MET A 152 -1.28 -9.81 -2.38
N SER A 153 -0.92 -8.57 -2.67
CA SER A 153 -0.92 -7.49 -1.66
C SER A 153 -2.32 -7.20 -1.13
N THR A 154 -3.36 -7.26 -1.97
CA THR A 154 -4.75 -7.13 -1.52
C THR A 154 -5.16 -8.25 -0.57
N LYS A 155 -4.70 -9.49 -0.81
CA LYS A 155 -4.93 -10.60 0.14
C LYS A 155 -4.28 -10.31 1.49
N VAL A 156 -3.03 -9.83 1.47
CA VAL A 156 -2.27 -9.46 2.68
C VAL A 156 -3.00 -8.36 3.44
N ASN A 157 -3.43 -7.28 2.78
CA ASN A 157 -4.19 -6.20 3.40
C ASN A 157 -5.51 -6.68 4.03
N ALA A 158 -6.26 -7.56 3.33
CA ALA A 158 -7.50 -8.12 3.87
C ALA A 158 -7.27 -8.99 5.12
N LEU A 159 -6.19 -9.78 5.13
CA LEU A 159 -5.81 -10.58 6.29
C LEU A 159 -5.33 -9.70 7.45
N ILE A 160 -4.55 -8.65 7.18
CA ILE A 160 -4.14 -7.66 8.19
C ILE A 160 -5.39 -7.07 8.86
N ALA A 161 -6.33 -6.51 8.09
CA ALA A 161 -7.54 -5.89 8.64
C ALA A 161 -8.39 -6.89 9.46
N THR A 162 -8.48 -8.14 9.00
CA THR A 162 -9.20 -9.19 9.73
C THR A 162 -8.52 -9.54 11.05
N ILE A 163 -7.18 -9.62 11.05
CA ILE A 163 -6.40 -9.95 12.25
C ILE A 163 -6.42 -8.78 13.22
N ASP A 164 -6.30 -7.54 12.74
CA ASP A 164 -6.46 -6.31 13.53
C ASP A 164 -7.76 -6.35 14.35
N ASP A 165 -8.91 -6.59 13.69
CA ASP A 165 -10.23 -6.71 14.34
C ASP A 165 -10.31 -7.87 15.35
N ILE A 166 -9.52 -8.93 15.17
CA ILE A 166 -9.42 -10.00 16.17
C ILE A 166 -8.75 -9.46 17.45
N TYR A 167 -7.71 -8.64 17.35
CA TYR A 167 -6.95 -8.16 18.51
C TYR A 167 -7.60 -6.98 19.24
N ASP A 168 -8.19 -6.02 18.53
CA ASP A 168 -8.66 -4.77 19.12
C ASP A 168 -10.19 -4.73 19.37
N VAL A 169 -10.96 -5.62 18.75
CA VAL A 169 -12.43 -5.67 18.92
C VAL A 169 -12.92 -6.96 19.59
N TYR A 170 -12.49 -8.13 19.11
CA TYR A 170 -13.22 -9.37 19.42
C TYR A 170 -12.54 -10.31 20.42
N GLY A 171 -11.25 -10.58 20.26
CA GLY A 171 -10.54 -11.62 20.99
C GLY A 171 -10.29 -11.26 22.44
N THR A 172 -10.43 -12.25 23.33
CA THR A 172 -10.02 -12.11 24.73
C THR A 172 -8.50 -12.23 24.86
N LEU A 173 -7.90 -11.61 25.88
CA LEU A 173 -6.44 -11.63 26.05
C LEU A 173 -5.84 -13.05 26.03
N ASP A 174 -6.50 -14.03 26.65
CA ASP A 174 -6.06 -15.44 26.64
C ASP A 174 -6.09 -16.04 25.22
N GLU A 175 -7.14 -15.77 24.43
CA GLU A 175 -7.23 -16.20 23.04
C GLU A 175 -6.18 -15.52 22.15
N LEU A 176 -5.91 -14.24 22.38
CA LEU A 176 -4.90 -13.47 21.64
C LEU A 176 -3.49 -13.99 21.90
N GLU A 177 -3.18 -14.41 23.13
CA GLU A 177 -1.92 -15.06 23.45
C GLU A 177 -1.76 -16.39 22.69
N LEU A 178 -2.82 -17.21 22.62
CA LEU A 178 -2.82 -18.45 21.86
C LEU A 178 -2.64 -18.19 20.35
N PHE A 179 -3.35 -17.21 19.79
CA PHE A 179 -3.23 -16.85 18.38
C PHE A 179 -1.83 -16.32 18.04
N THR A 180 -1.28 -15.42 18.86
CA THR A 180 0.09 -14.92 18.74
C THR A 180 1.09 -16.07 18.74
N ASN A 181 0.91 -17.02 19.66
CA ASN A 181 1.77 -18.19 19.77
C ASN A 181 1.70 -19.10 18.53
N ALA A 182 0.48 -19.33 18.01
CA ALA A 182 0.26 -20.12 16.81
C ALA A 182 0.95 -19.50 15.59
N VAL A 183 0.82 -18.19 15.38
CA VAL A 183 1.50 -17.45 14.29
C VAL A 183 3.02 -17.49 14.47
N GLN A 184 3.52 -17.28 15.69
CA GLN A 184 4.96 -17.34 15.96
C GLN A 184 5.56 -18.73 15.71
N ARG A 185 4.86 -19.81 16.09
CA ARG A 185 5.29 -21.18 15.81
C ARG A 185 5.12 -21.53 14.33
N TRP A 186 4.11 -20.96 13.69
CA TRP A 186 3.70 -21.28 12.32
C TRP A 186 3.44 -22.78 12.15
N ASP A 187 2.78 -23.38 13.14
CA ASP A 187 2.46 -24.80 13.19
C ASP A 187 0.96 -25.00 13.01
N VAL A 188 0.56 -25.72 11.97
CA VAL A 188 -0.85 -26.02 11.68
C VAL A 188 -1.49 -26.83 12.82
N ASN A 189 -0.71 -27.62 13.56
CA ASN A 189 -1.24 -28.38 14.70
C ASN A 189 -1.61 -27.47 15.89
N ALA A 190 -1.08 -26.24 15.96
CA ALA A 190 -1.48 -25.27 16.98
C ALA A 190 -2.96 -24.84 16.82
N THR A 191 -3.57 -25.06 15.64
CA THR A 191 -4.99 -24.76 15.41
C THR A 191 -5.93 -25.54 16.31
N GLU A 192 -5.54 -26.70 16.84
CA GLU A 192 -6.37 -27.48 17.76
C GLU A 192 -6.68 -26.73 19.06
N GLN A 193 -5.80 -25.79 19.44
CA GLN A 193 -5.91 -25.00 20.68
C GLN A 193 -6.61 -23.66 20.46
N LEU A 194 -6.84 -23.25 19.22
CA LEU A 194 -7.48 -21.99 18.89
C LEU A 194 -9.01 -22.12 18.94
N PRO A 195 -9.76 -21.05 19.23
CA PRO A 195 -11.20 -21.02 19.00
C PRO A 195 -11.51 -21.12 17.50
N ASP A 196 -12.68 -21.65 17.14
CA ASP A 196 -13.02 -21.97 15.74
C ASP A 196 -12.91 -20.78 14.78
N TYR A 197 -13.26 -19.58 15.24
CA TYR A 197 -13.16 -18.35 14.43
C TYR A 197 -11.69 -18.00 14.07
N MET A 198 -10.76 -18.22 15.02
CA MET A 198 -9.32 -18.01 14.81
C MET A 198 -8.69 -19.12 13.95
N LYS A 199 -9.20 -20.36 14.02
CA LYS A 199 -8.67 -21.46 13.17
C LYS A 199 -8.78 -21.11 11.70
N LEU A 200 -9.95 -20.61 11.28
CA LEU A 200 -10.17 -20.24 9.88
C LEU A 200 -9.23 -19.11 9.46
N CYS A 201 -9.13 -18.05 10.27
CA CYS A 201 -8.22 -16.94 10.01
C CYS A 201 -6.76 -17.40 9.90
N PHE A 202 -6.29 -18.21 10.86
CA PHE A 202 -4.94 -18.76 10.86
C PHE A 202 -4.67 -19.64 9.64
N LEU A 203 -5.60 -20.51 9.24
CA LEU A 203 -5.43 -21.36 8.06
C LEU A 203 -5.39 -20.54 6.76
N CYS A 204 -6.22 -19.49 6.64
CA CYS A 204 -6.15 -18.56 5.52
C CYS A 204 -4.81 -17.83 5.47
N LEU A 205 -4.31 -17.35 6.61
CA LEU A 205 -2.99 -16.74 6.74
C LEU A 205 -1.85 -17.72 6.40
N HIS A 206 -1.92 -18.94 6.92
CA HIS A 206 -0.91 -19.96 6.64
C HIS A 206 -0.82 -20.25 5.14
N ASN A 207 -1.97 -20.29 4.46
CA ASN A 207 -2.06 -20.53 3.03
C ASN A 207 -1.69 -19.30 2.16
N SER A 208 -1.69 -18.07 2.70
CA SER A 208 -1.28 -16.88 1.94
C SER A 208 0.21 -16.85 1.59
N ASN A 209 1.02 -17.72 2.22
CA ASN A 209 2.43 -17.92 1.87
C ASN A 209 2.64 -18.70 0.55
N GLU A 210 1.60 -18.90 -0.26
CA GLU A 210 1.70 -19.50 -1.61
C GLU A 210 2.77 -18.83 -2.49
N ILE A 211 3.06 -17.54 -2.26
CA ILE A 211 4.11 -16.78 -2.95
C ILE A 211 5.51 -17.38 -2.76
N ALA A 212 5.74 -18.12 -1.66
CA ALA A 212 7.04 -18.71 -1.36
C ALA A 212 7.41 -19.80 -2.37
N PHE A 213 6.43 -20.55 -2.89
CA PHE A 213 6.67 -21.54 -3.93
C PHE A 213 7.16 -20.90 -5.22
N ASP A 214 6.50 -19.82 -5.65
CA ASP A 214 6.86 -19.11 -6.87
C ASP A 214 8.25 -18.48 -6.77
N VAL A 215 8.59 -17.86 -5.63
CA VAL A 215 9.91 -17.24 -5.42
C VAL A 215 11.02 -18.30 -5.33
N LEU A 216 10.78 -19.43 -4.68
CA LEU A 216 11.73 -20.54 -4.66
C LEU A 216 11.96 -21.11 -6.06
N ARG A 217 10.89 -21.29 -6.85
CA ARG A 217 10.97 -21.79 -8.23
C ARG A 217 11.71 -20.83 -9.15
N GLU A 218 11.45 -19.52 -9.04
CA GLU A 218 11.94 -18.51 -9.98
C GLU A 218 13.32 -17.94 -9.60
N GLN A 219 13.60 -17.81 -8.30
CA GLN A 219 14.84 -17.17 -7.81
C GLN A 219 15.70 -18.10 -6.92
N GLY A 220 15.22 -19.29 -6.57
CA GLY A 220 15.98 -20.23 -5.73
C GLY A 220 16.09 -19.81 -4.25
N VAL A 221 15.28 -18.84 -3.80
CA VAL A 221 15.33 -18.29 -2.44
C VAL A 221 14.16 -18.80 -1.60
N HIS A 222 14.46 -19.35 -0.43
CA HIS A 222 13.45 -19.81 0.53
C HIS A 222 12.97 -18.65 1.42
N ILE A 223 11.81 -18.07 1.11
CA ILE A 223 11.34 -16.82 1.73
C ILE A 223 10.38 -16.96 2.91
N ILE A 224 9.89 -18.18 3.20
CA ILE A 224 8.96 -18.45 4.32
C ILE A 224 9.45 -17.84 5.65
N PRO A 225 10.75 -17.91 6.03
CA PRO A 225 11.22 -17.33 7.28
C PRO A 225 10.96 -15.82 7.40
N TYR A 226 11.10 -15.07 6.30
CA TYR A 226 10.88 -13.62 6.27
C TYR A 226 9.39 -13.28 6.39
N LEU A 227 8.52 -13.99 5.66
CA LEU A 227 7.06 -13.79 5.75
C LEU A 227 6.56 -14.13 7.15
N LYS A 228 6.97 -15.29 7.68
CA LYS A 228 6.64 -15.73 9.04
C LYS A 228 7.10 -14.72 10.09
N LYS A 229 8.32 -14.20 9.99
CA LYS A 229 8.83 -13.18 10.91
C LYS A 229 7.94 -11.95 10.90
N ALA A 230 7.58 -11.43 9.73
CA ALA A 230 6.73 -10.25 9.62
C ALA A 230 5.35 -10.45 10.26
N TRP A 231 4.70 -11.59 10.02
CA TRP A 231 3.42 -11.91 10.65
C TRP A 231 3.53 -12.15 12.16
N ALA A 232 4.63 -12.73 12.63
CA ALA A 232 4.87 -12.91 14.06
C ALA A 232 5.12 -11.58 14.76
N ASP A 233 5.88 -10.67 14.15
CA ASP A 233 6.22 -9.37 14.72
C ASP A 233 4.97 -8.49 14.83
N ILE A 234 4.12 -8.41 13.79
CA ILE A 234 2.85 -7.67 13.88
C ILE A 234 1.91 -8.24 14.96
N CYS A 235 1.77 -9.57 15.06
CA CYS A 235 0.90 -10.19 16.07
C CYS A 235 1.38 -9.90 17.50
N LYS A 236 2.70 -9.90 17.73
CA LYS A 236 3.26 -9.50 19.03
C LYS A 236 2.99 -8.04 19.34
N SER A 237 3.10 -7.17 18.34
CA SER A 237 2.80 -5.74 18.50
C SER A 237 1.33 -5.47 18.79
N TYR A 238 0.41 -6.19 18.13
CA TYR A 238 -1.01 -6.15 18.47
C TYR A 238 -1.29 -6.68 19.87
N LEU A 239 -0.66 -7.79 20.27
CA LEU A 239 -0.80 -8.32 21.63
C LEU A 239 -0.32 -7.32 22.69
N LEU A 240 0.75 -6.59 22.41
CA LEU A 240 1.26 -5.56 23.32
C LEU A 240 0.25 -4.41 23.50
N GLU A 241 -0.35 -3.94 22.40
CA GLU A 241 -1.41 -2.91 22.46
C GLU A 241 -2.65 -3.42 23.19
N ALA A 242 -3.08 -4.66 22.93
CA ALA A 242 -4.17 -5.29 23.68
C ALA A 242 -3.87 -5.35 25.19
N LYS A 243 -2.62 -5.66 25.58
CA LYS A 243 -2.19 -5.66 26.99
C LYS A 243 -2.23 -4.26 27.61
N TRP A 244 -1.80 -3.24 26.88
CA TRP A 244 -1.90 -1.85 27.33
C TRP A 244 -3.35 -1.43 27.53
N TYR A 245 -4.22 -1.73 26.57
CA TYR A 245 -5.65 -1.45 26.65
C TYR A 245 -6.30 -2.11 27.87
N HIS A 246 -6.13 -3.43 28.05
CA HIS A 246 -6.77 -4.17 29.16
C HIS A 246 -6.24 -3.78 30.55
N SER A 247 -4.98 -3.32 30.65
CA SER A 247 -4.40 -2.85 31.91
C SER A 247 -4.67 -1.37 32.21
N GLY A 248 -5.24 -0.63 31.24
CA GLY A 248 -5.38 0.83 31.33
C GLY A 248 -4.05 1.58 31.30
N TYR A 249 -2.98 0.96 30.80
CA TYR A 249 -1.67 1.57 30.69
C TYR A 249 -1.63 2.59 29.55
N THR A 250 -1.09 3.78 29.81
CA THR A 250 -0.81 4.79 28.80
C THR A 250 0.70 4.93 28.63
N PRO A 251 1.27 4.47 27.50
CA PRO A 251 2.70 4.59 27.22
C PRO A 251 3.14 6.05 27.02
N SER A 252 4.45 6.29 27.05
CA SER A 252 5.02 7.55 26.51
C SER A 252 4.85 7.57 24.98
N LEU A 253 4.98 8.75 24.34
CA LEU A 253 4.89 8.81 22.88
C LEU A 253 5.96 7.92 22.21
N GLN A 254 7.18 7.91 22.75
CA GLN A 254 8.27 7.12 22.20
C GLN A 254 8.03 5.61 22.37
N GLU A 255 7.57 5.18 23.55
CA GLU A 255 7.25 3.78 23.81
C GLU A 255 6.11 3.28 22.90
N TYR A 256 5.08 4.10 22.73
CA TYR A 256 4.00 3.83 21.78
C TYR A 256 4.55 3.69 20.37
N ILE A 257 5.28 4.70 19.88
CA ILE A 257 5.82 4.74 18.52
C ILE A 257 6.65 3.49 18.24
N ASP A 258 7.55 3.08 19.14
CA ASP A 258 8.45 1.94 18.93
C ASP A 258 7.72 0.61 18.70
N ASN A 259 6.46 0.48 19.16
CA ASN A 259 5.57 -0.60 18.81
C ASN A 259 4.68 -0.27 17.59
N ALA A 260 4.16 0.94 17.54
CA ALA A 260 3.07 1.34 16.65
C ALA A 260 3.44 1.36 15.17
N TRP A 261 4.71 1.59 14.82
CA TRP A 261 5.18 1.48 13.44
C TRP A 261 5.23 0.02 12.95
N ILE A 262 5.22 -0.96 13.86
CA ILE A 262 5.07 -2.38 13.51
C ILE A 262 3.59 -2.77 13.49
N SER A 263 2.81 -2.37 14.51
CA SER A 263 1.38 -2.69 14.60
C SER A 263 0.56 -2.14 13.43
N ILE A 264 0.99 -1.04 12.81
CA ILE A 264 0.33 -0.49 11.61
C ILE A 264 0.49 -1.36 10.35
N SER A 265 1.18 -2.51 10.44
CA SER A 265 1.32 -3.51 9.38
C SER A 265 2.21 -3.16 8.18
N ALA A 266 2.69 -1.92 8.05
CA ALA A 266 3.57 -1.52 6.96
C ALA A 266 4.78 -2.46 6.75
N PRO A 267 5.47 -2.96 7.80
CA PRO A 267 6.54 -3.95 7.59
C PRO A 267 6.05 -5.22 6.91
N VAL A 268 4.85 -5.72 7.25
CA VAL A 268 4.24 -6.89 6.59
C VAL A 268 3.97 -6.58 5.12
N ILE A 269 3.32 -5.45 4.83
CA ILE A 269 2.99 -5.02 3.47
C ILE A 269 4.27 -4.92 2.61
N LEU A 270 5.31 -4.28 3.13
CA LEU A 270 6.56 -4.05 2.41
C LEU A 270 7.36 -5.35 2.25
N VAL A 271 7.43 -6.20 3.26
CA VAL A 271 8.08 -7.52 3.12
C VAL A 271 7.44 -8.36 2.02
N HIS A 272 6.11 -8.41 1.96
CA HIS A 272 5.42 -9.12 0.88
C HIS A 272 5.68 -8.45 -0.48
N SER A 273 5.60 -7.13 -0.53
CA SER A 273 5.82 -6.36 -1.76
C SER A 273 7.23 -6.55 -2.33
N PHE A 274 8.26 -6.60 -1.49
CA PHE A 274 9.66 -6.85 -1.89
C PHE A 274 9.79 -8.14 -2.73
N PHE A 275 9.15 -9.22 -2.29
CA PHE A 275 9.17 -10.49 -3.02
C PHE A 275 8.25 -10.48 -4.26
N LEU A 276 7.14 -9.75 -4.19
CA LEU A 276 6.13 -9.70 -5.25
C LEU A 276 6.51 -8.79 -6.44
N VAL A 277 7.39 -7.81 -6.26
CA VAL A 277 7.91 -6.99 -7.37
C VAL A 277 8.89 -7.75 -8.27
N LYS A 278 9.27 -8.98 -7.90
CA LYS A 278 10.11 -9.91 -8.69
C LYS A 278 11.46 -9.32 -9.15
N SER A 279 12.01 -8.37 -8.39
CA SER A 279 13.39 -7.93 -8.58
C SER A 279 14.36 -9.04 -8.15
N PRO A 280 15.59 -9.11 -8.71
CA PRO A 280 16.61 -10.06 -8.24
C PRO A 280 16.90 -9.90 -6.75
N ILE A 281 16.78 -10.99 -5.99
CA ILE A 281 17.01 -10.99 -4.54
C ILE A 281 18.51 -11.15 -4.25
N THR A 282 19.06 -10.25 -3.45
CA THR A 282 20.46 -10.31 -2.97
C THR A 282 20.50 -10.59 -1.47
N ASN A 283 21.61 -11.16 -0.98
CA ASN A 283 21.78 -11.42 0.45
C ASN A 283 21.78 -10.12 1.27
N ASP A 284 22.33 -9.03 0.73
CA ASP A 284 22.34 -7.74 1.40
C ASP A 284 20.92 -7.17 1.53
N ALA A 285 20.10 -7.29 0.48
CA ALA A 285 18.69 -6.88 0.53
C ALA A 285 17.91 -7.71 1.55
N LEU A 286 18.14 -9.03 1.61
CA LEU A 286 17.51 -9.91 2.59
C LEU A 286 17.87 -9.54 4.04
N LYS A 287 19.13 -9.17 4.28
CA LYS A 287 19.56 -8.69 5.61
C LYS A 287 18.87 -7.38 5.98
N CYS A 288 18.84 -6.41 5.05
CA CYS A 288 18.13 -5.15 5.27
C CYS A 288 16.62 -5.36 5.50
N LEU A 289 16.03 -6.36 4.86
CA LEU A 289 14.63 -6.73 5.04
C LEU A 289 14.36 -7.32 6.42
N GLU A 290 15.26 -8.19 6.91
CA GLU A 290 15.15 -8.83 8.23
C GLU A 290 15.25 -7.81 9.38
N GLU A 291 16.13 -6.82 9.22
CA GLU A 291 16.37 -5.74 10.18
C GLU A 291 15.35 -4.58 10.09
N TYR A 292 14.42 -4.63 9.12
CA TYR A 292 13.51 -3.51 8.80
C TYR A 292 14.26 -2.19 8.61
N SER A 293 15.06 -2.12 7.55
CA SER A 293 15.83 -0.92 7.19
C SER A 293 15.04 0.39 7.22
N ASN A 294 15.77 1.50 7.29
CA ASN A 294 15.20 2.85 7.43
C ASN A 294 14.08 3.17 6.46
N ILE A 295 14.16 2.79 5.17
CA ILE A 295 13.08 3.05 4.21
C ILE A 295 11.75 2.38 4.61
N ILE A 296 11.81 1.16 5.16
CA ILE A 296 10.65 0.44 5.69
C ILE A 296 10.15 1.13 6.95
N ARG A 297 11.05 1.49 7.87
CA ARG A 297 10.70 2.19 9.11
C ARG A 297 10.05 3.55 8.81
N CYS A 298 10.62 4.37 7.94
CA CYS A 298 10.08 5.68 7.58
C CYS A 298 8.68 5.57 6.94
N SER A 299 8.50 4.60 6.04
CA SER A 299 7.19 4.35 5.41
C SER A 299 6.14 3.94 6.44
N SER A 300 6.55 3.09 7.39
CA SER A 300 5.69 2.64 8.48
C SER A 300 5.34 3.76 9.45
N MET A 301 6.31 4.62 9.77
CA MET A 301 6.14 5.79 10.62
C MET A 301 5.15 6.78 10.00
N ILE A 302 5.30 7.14 8.72
CA ILE A 302 4.36 8.03 8.04
C ILE A 302 2.97 7.41 7.99
N LEU A 303 2.87 6.11 7.71
CA LEU A 303 1.59 5.40 7.72
C LEU A 303 0.90 5.48 9.09
N ARG A 304 1.60 5.12 10.17
CA ARG A 304 1.08 5.16 11.55
C ARG A 304 0.65 6.57 11.95
N LEU A 305 1.51 7.57 11.74
CA LEU A 305 1.20 8.93 12.17
C LEU A 305 0.04 9.54 11.36
N ALA A 306 -0.10 9.19 10.08
CA ALA A 306 -1.24 9.61 9.27
C ALA A 306 -2.54 8.92 9.72
N ASP A 307 -2.49 7.61 10.02
CA ASP A 307 -3.59 6.83 10.59
C ASP A 307 -4.07 7.47 11.91
N ASP A 308 -3.19 7.60 12.90
CA ASP A 308 -3.52 8.19 14.20
C ASP A 308 -4.12 9.61 14.10
N LEU A 309 -3.66 10.42 13.14
CA LEU A 309 -4.25 11.75 12.91
C LEU A 309 -5.70 11.65 12.41
N GLY A 310 -6.00 10.65 11.57
CA GLY A 310 -7.32 10.43 10.97
C GLY A 310 -8.29 9.61 11.83
N THR A 311 -7.80 8.75 12.72
CA THR A 311 -8.64 7.73 13.39
C THR A 311 -8.77 7.92 14.91
N SER A 312 -7.76 8.53 15.56
CA SER A 312 -7.66 8.55 17.04
C SER A 312 -8.90 9.06 17.78
N SER A 313 -9.62 10.04 17.22
CA SER A 313 -10.82 10.58 17.86
C SER A 313 -11.99 9.60 17.92
N ASP A 314 -12.12 8.72 16.92
CA ASP A 314 -13.21 7.74 16.86
C ASP A 314 -12.80 6.42 17.54
N GLU A 315 -11.53 6.03 17.43
CA GLU A 315 -10.94 4.90 18.17
C GLU A 315 -11.04 5.10 19.69
N LEU A 316 -10.72 6.31 20.18
CA LEU A 316 -10.85 6.61 21.60
C LEU A 316 -12.30 6.50 22.10
N LYS A 317 -13.30 6.82 21.26
CA LYS A 317 -14.72 6.72 21.64
C LYS A 317 -15.21 5.28 21.70
N ARG A 318 -14.68 4.39 20.85
CA ARG A 318 -15.08 2.98 20.79
C ARG A 318 -14.34 2.10 21.82
N GLY A 319 -13.26 2.62 22.41
CA GLY A 319 -12.49 1.94 23.44
C GLY A 319 -11.29 1.21 22.85
N ASP A 320 -10.19 1.95 22.68
CA ASP A 320 -8.93 1.46 22.14
C ASP A 320 -7.76 2.08 22.92
N VAL A 321 -6.54 1.57 22.72
CA VAL A 321 -5.30 2.09 23.31
C VAL A 321 -5.09 3.56 22.92
N PRO A 322 -4.57 4.41 23.84
CA PRO A 322 -4.12 5.75 23.49
C PRO A 322 -3.19 5.74 22.26
N LYS A 323 -3.53 6.52 21.23
CA LYS A 323 -2.69 6.67 20.02
C LYS A 323 -1.65 7.76 20.22
N SER A 324 -0.84 8.08 19.20
CA SER A 324 0.24 9.07 19.31
C SER A 324 -0.21 10.42 19.87
N ILE A 325 -1.40 10.90 19.48
CA ILE A 325 -1.99 12.15 19.97
C ILE A 325 -2.21 12.09 21.49
N GLN A 326 -2.88 11.05 21.98
CA GLN A 326 -3.18 10.90 23.40
C GLN A 326 -1.92 10.63 24.22
N CYS A 327 -0.98 9.83 23.71
CA CYS A 327 0.31 9.57 24.38
C CYS A 327 1.11 10.86 24.56
N TYR A 328 1.18 11.71 23.52
CA TYR A 328 1.87 13.00 23.62
C TYR A 328 1.19 13.96 24.59
N MET A 329 -0.14 14.03 24.57
CA MET A 329 -0.91 14.85 25.53
C MET A 329 -0.68 14.38 26.96
N HIS A 330 -0.68 13.07 27.20
CA HIS A 330 -0.44 12.47 28.51
C HIS A 330 0.97 12.77 29.04
N GLU A 331 1.99 12.62 28.19
CA GLU A 331 3.40 12.83 28.56
C GLU A 331 3.73 14.30 28.83
N THR A 332 3.16 15.23 28.05
CA THR A 332 3.57 16.65 28.06
C THR A 332 2.56 17.60 28.72
N GLY A 333 1.32 17.16 28.91
CA GLY A 333 0.20 18.03 29.30
C GLY A 333 -0.24 19.01 28.22
N ALA A 334 0.18 18.82 26.96
CA ALA A 334 -0.20 19.67 25.84
C ALA A 334 -1.68 19.55 25.47
N SER A 335 -2.21 20.58 24.79
CA SER A 335 -3.54 20.51 24.17
C SER A 335 -3.54 19.57 22.97
N GLU A 336 -4.72 19.06 22.59
CA GLU A 336 -4.87 18.21 21.39
C GLU A 336 -4.38 18.92 20.12
N GLU A 337 -4.64 20.23 19.99
CA GLU A 337 -4.15 21.04 18.87
C GLU A 337 -2.61 20.98 18.76
N LYS A 338 -1.91 21.20 19.87
CA LYS A 338 -0.44 21.14 19.92
C LYS A 338 0.07 19.71 19.67
N ALA A 339 -0.64 18.69 20.15
CA ALA A 339 -0.30 17.31 19.89
C ALA A 339 -0.42 16.98 18.39
N ARG A 340 -1.52 17.39 17.74
CA ARG A 340 -1.71 17.21 16.29
C ARG A 340 -0.66 17.93 15.48
N ASP A 341 -0.27 19.15 15.87
CA ASP A 341 0.81 19.88 15.23
C ASP A 341 2.16 19.19 15.40
N HIS A 342 2.44 18.63 16.59
CA HIS A 342 3.63 17.83 16.81
C HIS A 342 3.67 16.59 15.93
N ILE A 343 2.55 15.85 15.78
CA ILE A 343 2.50 14.68 14.91
C ILE A 343 2.66 15.04 13.43
N ARG A 344 2.09 16.16 12.97
CA ARG A 344 2.35 16.67 11.60
C ARG A 344 3.82 17.03 11.39
N PHE A 345 4.47 17.60 12.40
CA PHE A 345 5.91 17.85 12.37
C PHE A 345 6.70 16.55 12.24
N LEU A 346 6.38 15.51 13.04
CA LEU A 346 7.03 14.20 12.93
C LEU A 346 6.87 13.56 11.53
N ILE A 347 5.69 13.68 10.91
CA ILE A 347 5.47 13.25 9.51
C ILE A 347 6.42 13.99 8.57
N SER A 348 6.54 15.31 8.70
CA SER A 348 7.45 16.12 7.87
C SER A 348 8.92 15.69 8.04
N GLU A 349 9.37 15.47 9.27
CA GLU A 349 10.73 15.01 9.54
C GLU A 349 10.99 13.60 8.98
N THR A 350 10.02 12.70 9.14
CA THR A 350 10.13 11.35 8.58
C THR A 350 10.16 11.36 7.05
N TRP A 351 9.48 12.31 6.40
CA TRP A 351 9.60 12.53 4.96
C TRP A 351 11.00 12.99 4.55
N ASN A 352 11.64 13.85 5.34
CA ASN A 352 13.02 14.28 5.09
C ASN A 352 14.00 13.10 5.19
N GLU A 353 13.83 12.22 6.18
CA GLU A 353 14.58 10.97 6.30
C GLU A 353 14.31 10.02 5.11
N MET A 354 13.04 9.84 4.74
CA MET A 354 12.66 9.00 3.59
C MET A 354 13.24 9.50 2.27
N ASN A 355 13.32 10.82 2.07
CA ASN A 355 13.91 11.41 0.86
C ASN A 355 15.41 11.12 0.76
N LYS A 356 16.12 11.16 1.88
CA LYS A 356 17.54 10.78 1.96
C LYS A 356 17.75 9.31 1.63
N GLU A 357 16.91 8.42 2.16
CA GLU A 357 16.96 6.98 1.86
C GLU A 357 16.64 6.66 0.39
N ARG A 358 15.82 7.50 -0.28
CA ARG A 358 15.48 7.34 -1.70
C ARG A 358 16.69 7.55 -2.62
N VAL A 359 17.57 8.48 -2.29
CA VAL A 359 18.75 8.85 -3.12
C VAL A 359 20.03 8.13 -2.68
N ALA A 360 20.00 7.48 -1.52
CA ALA A 360 21.11 6.70 -0.99
C ALA A 360 21.36 5.42 -1.80
N ASP A 361 22.60 4.95 -1.79
CA ASP A 361 22.95 3.63 -2.30
C ASP A 361 22.22 2.56 -1.48
N SER A 362 21.25 1.89 -2.11
CA SER A 362 20.39 0.92 -1.45
C SER A 362 20.55 -0.47 -2.07
N PRO A 363 20.55 -1.56 -1.28
CA PRO A 363 20.50 -2.91 -1.81
C PRO A 363 19.13 -3.26 -2.40
N PHE A 364 18.11 -2.44 -2.18
CA PHE A 364 16.79 -2.62 -2.77
C PHE A 364 16.70 -2.08 -4.19
N SER A 365 15.80 -2.65 -5.00
CA SER A 365 15.51 -2.12 -6.33
C SER A 365 14.75 -0.79 -6.24
N GLU A 366 14.92 0.05 -7.27
CA GLU A 366 14.15 1.30 -7.41
C GLU A 366 12.64 1.06 -7.35
N THR A 367 12.17 -0.06 -7.90
CA THR A 367 10.76 -0.47 -7.83
C THR A 367 10.30 -0.67 -6.39
N PHE A 368 11.09 -1.36 -5.55
CA PHE A 368 10.74 -1.56 -4.15
C PHE A 368 10.78 -0.25 -3.35
N ILE A 369 11.79 0.60 -3.59
CA ILE A 369 11.87 1.92 -2.96
C ILE A 369 10.64 2.76 -3.34
N GLY A 370 10.23 2.71 -4.61
CA GLY A 370 9.00 3.35 -5.10
C GLY A 370 7.74 2.85 -4.38
N VAL A 371 7.62 1.53 -4.17
CA VAL A 371 6.52 0.92 -3.38
C VAL A 371 6.51 1.46 -1.95
N ALA A 372 7.67 1.52 -1.27
CA ALA A 372 7.75 2.02 0.11
C ALA A 372 7.33 3.50 0.22
N ILE A 373 7.75 4.34 -0.72
CA ILE A 373 7.34 5.75 -0.79
C ILE A 373 5.85 5.87 -1.10
N ASN A 374 5.34 5.06 -2.02
CA ASN A 374 3.93 5.11 -2.39
C ASN A 374 3.02 4.63 -1.25
N LEU A 375 3.48 3.74 -0.36
CA LEU A 375 2.73 3.40 0.85
C LEU A 375 2.55 4.61 1.77
N ALA A 376 3.59 5.42 1.96
CA ALA A 376 3.51 6.67 2.72
C ALA A 376 2.54 7.69 2.07
N ARG A 377 2.61 7.86 0.75
CA ARG A 377 1.66 8.70 -0.01
C ARG A 377 0.23 8.20 0.12
N MET A 378 0.05 6.88 0.05
CA MET A 378 -1.25 6.26 0.14
C MET A 378 -1.85 6.43 1.54
N ALA A 379 -1.03 6.39 2.59
CA ALA A 379 -1.47 6.71 3.94
C ALA A 379 -2.06 8.11 4.06
N GLN A 380 -1.30 9.11 3.61
CA GLN A 380 -1.76 10.49 3.67
C GLN A 380 -2.99 10.73 2.80
N CYS A 381 -3.16 9.97 1.71
CA CYS A 381 -4.41 9.94 0.94
C CYS A 381 -5.55 9.37 1.79
N MET A 382 -5.41 8.13 2.29
CA MET A 382 -6.48 7.42 2.99
C MET A 382 -6.97 8.14 4.23
N TYR A 383 -6.07 8.72 5.01
CA TYR A 383 -6.39 9.33 6.29
C TYR A 383 -6.54 10.86 6.24
N GLN A 384 -6.53 11.44 5.04
CA GLN A 384 -6.56 12.90 4.84
C GLN A 384 -7.77 13.59 5.50
N TYR A 385 -8.93 12.94 5.48
CA TYR A 385 -10.21 13.49 5.95
C TYR A 385 -10.90 12.58 6.97
N GLY A 386 -10.11 11.86 7.76
CA GLY A 386 -10.58 10.88 8.75
C GLY A 386 -10.31 9.44 8.31
N ASP A 387 -11.00 8.49 8.91
CA ASP A 387 -10.83 7.06 8.63
C ASP A 387 -11.38 6.67 7.24
N GLY A 388 -10.56 6.83 6.21
CA GLY A 388 -10.91 6.42 4.86
C GLY A 388 -10.89 4.91 4.62
N HIS A 389 -10.47 4.10 5.61
CA HIS A 389 -10.38 2.64 5.49
C HIS A 389 -11.60 1.93 6.07
N ALA A 390 -11.94 2.19 7.34
CA ALA A 390 -13.06 1.52 8.00
C ALA A 390 -14.39 2.24 7.78
N ILE A 391 -14.38 3.58 7.76
CA ILE A 391 -15.58 4.40 7.54
C ILE A 391 -15.70 4.70 6.05
N GLN A 392 -16.85 4.35 5.47
CA GLN A 392 -17.11 4.64 4.06
C GLN A 392 -17.49 6.12 3.88
N THR A 393 -16.51 6.99 4.08
CA THR A 393 -16.63 8.43 3.86
C THR A 393 -17.00 8.74 2.41
N ARG A 394 -17.55 9.92 2.17
CA ARG A 394 -17.90 10.35 0.82
C ARG A 394 -16.65 10.43 -0.06
N GLU A 395 -15.56 10.91 0.52
CA GLU A 395 -14.27 11.15 -0.11
C GLU A 395 -13.64 9.84 -0.59
N THR A 396 -13.60 8.80 0.24
CA THR A 396 -13.09 7.48 -0.17
C THR A 396 -13.98 6.89 -1.27
N LYS A 397 -15.31 6.99 -1.16
CA LYS A 397 -16.22 6.50 -2.20
C LYS A 397 -15.97 7.19 -3.54
N ASP A 398 -15.82 8.51 -3.55
CA ASP A 398 -15.57 9.29 -4.76
C ASP A 398 -14.21 8.91 -5.39
N ARG A 399 -13.19 8.64 -4.58
CA ARG A 399 -11.89 8.11 -5.05
C ARG A 399 -12.03 6.71 -5.66
N VAL A 400 -12.73 5.79 -5.01
CA VAL A 400 -13.01 4.45 -5.55
C VAL A 400 -13.76 4.56 -6.89
N LEU A 401 -14.80 5.38 -6.94
CA LEU A 401 -15.60 5.56 -8.15
C LEU A 401 -14.75 6.11 -9.30
N SER A 402 -13.97 7.16 -9.07
CA SER A 402 -13.15 7.80 -10.11
C SER A 402 -11.99 6.94 -10.61
N LEU A 403 -11.42 6.09 -9.75
CA LEU A 403 -10.28 5.25 -10.10
C LEU A 403 -10.67 3.89 -10.67
N LEU A 404 -11.74 3.28 -10.17
CA LEU A 404 -12.07 1.88 -10.45
C LEU A 404 -13.38 1.67 -11.21
N VAL A 405 -14.29 2.65 -11.23
CA VAL A 405 -15.64 2.45 -11.80
C VAL A 405 -15.91 3.37 -12.99
N GLN A 406 -15.62 4.65 -12.87
CA GLN A 406 -15.95 5.67 -13.85
C GLN A 406 -14.76 5.88 -14.80
N PRO A 407 -14.86 5.47 -16.08
CA PRO A 407 -13.84 5.76 -17.06
C PRO A 407 -13.80 7.26 -17.39
N ILE A 408 -12.67 7.73 -17.92
CA ILE A 408 -12.57 9.08 -18.47
C ILE A 408 -13.19 9.07 -19.88
N PRO A 409 -14.12 9.97 -20.21
CA PRO A 409 -14.66 10.06 -21.56
C PRO A 409 -13.56 10.37 -22.59
N CYS A 410 -13.30 9.44 -23.50
CA CYS A 410 -12.44 9.67 -24.65
C CYS A 410 -13.18 10.49 -25.71
N MET A 411 -12.45 11.32 -26.47
CA MET A 411 -13.03 12.00 -27.62
C MET A 411 -13.47 10.94 -28.64
N GLN A 412 -14.74 10.96 -29.05
CA GLN A 412 -15.10 10.32 -30.30
C GLN A 412 -14.43 11.15 -31.39
N LEU A 413 -13.33 10.65 -31.95
CA LEU A 413 -12.82 11.17 -33.21
C LEU A 413 -13.96 11.01 -34.23
N SER A 414 -14.74 12.08 -34.44
CA SER A 414 -15.68 12.11 -35.55
C SER A 414 -14.86 11.78 -36.79
N SER A 415 -15.38 10.90 -37.64
CA SER A 415 -14.78 10.48 -38.92
C SER A 415 -14.46 11.63 -39.89
N ALA A 416 -14.66 12.89 -39.49
CA ALA A 416 -14.37 14.10 -40.22
C ALA A 416 -12.86 14.34 -40.47
N TYR A 417 -11.95 13.71 -39.73
CA TYR A 417 -10.49 13.87 -39.92
C TYR A 417 -9.81 12.71 -40.67
N LEU A 418 -10.57 11.71 -41.14
CA LEU A 418 -10.04 10.60 -41.95
C LEU A 418 -10.38 10.72 -43.45
N HIS A 419 -11.03 11.80 -43.88
CA HIS A 419 -11.27 12.11 -45.29
C HIS A 419 -10.15 12.96 -45.87
N ASP A 420 -8.95 12.40 -45.97
CA ASP A 420 -8.02 12.74 -47.04
C ASP A 420 -7.10 11.54 -47.31
N GLY A 421 -7.46 10.75 -48.33
CA GLY A 421 -6.46 10.02 -49.12
C GLY A 421 -6.26 8.51 -48.91
N VAL A 422 -7.26 7.72 -48.49
CA VAL A 422 -7.16 6.23 -48.58
C VAL A 422 -8.38 5.61 -49.27
N PRO A 423 -8.23 4.79 -50.33
CA PRO A 423 -9.35 4.17 -51.02
C PRO A 423 -10.07 3.15 -50.15
N GLN A 424 -11.41 3.22 -50.12
CA GLN A 424 -12.26 2.28 -49.42
C GLN A 424 -12.14 0.86 -50.00
N LEU A 425 -11.85 -0.12 -49.15
CA LEU A 425 -12.25 -1.51 -49.38
C LEU A 425 -13.65 -1.74 -48.79
N SER A 426 -14.45 -2.44 -49.58
CA SER A 426 -15.86 -2.73 -49.47
C SER A 426 -16.32 -3.46 -48.20
N SER A 427 -17.42 -2.95 -47.63
CA SER A 427 -18.55 -3.63 -46.96
C SER A 427 -18.32 -4.33 -45.60
N PRO A 428 -19.04 -3.91 -44.53
CA PRO A 428 -19.35 -4.76 -43.39
C PRO A 428 -20.62 -5.59 -43.61
N ILE A 429 -20.58 -6.83 -43.13
CA ILE A 429 -21.68 -7.78 -43.05
C ILE A 429 -22.76 -7.26 -42.09
N SER A 430 -24.01 -7.21 -42.53
CA SER A 430 -25.18 -6.84 -41.72
C SER A 430 -25.54 -7.95 -40.74
N PHE A 431 -25.71 -7.61 -39.46
CA PHE A 431 -26.45 -8.44 -38.52
C PHE A 431 -27.87 -7.88 -38.35
N ASP A 432 -28.83 -8.72 -38.72
CA ASP A 432 -30.27 -8.49 -38.65
C ASP A 432 -30.73 -8.56 -37.19
N ALA A 433 -31.44 -7.52 -36.73
CA ALA A 433 -31.99 -7.44 -35.38
C ALA A 433 -33.51 -7.39 -35.49
N THR A 434 -34.15 -8.55 -35.40
CA THR A 434 -35.59 -8.67 -35.20
C THR A 434 -35.91 -9.72 -34.14
N ILE A 435 -36.95 -9.39 -33.35
CA ILE A 435 -37.71 -10.21 -32.38
C ILE A 435 -37.32 -10.00 -30.90
N LEU A 436 -38.03 -9.06 -30.27
CA LEU A 436 -38.30 -8.98 -28.82
C LEU A 436 -39.76 -9.42 -28.57
N PRO A 437 -40.08 -10.16 -27.50
CA PRO A 437 -41.41 -10.21 -26.93
C PRO A 437 -41.52 -9.37 -25.63
N PRO A 438 -42.75 -9.04 -25.18
CA PRO A 438 -43.03 -7.87 -24.35
C PRO A 438 -42.93 -8.12 -22.84
N THR A 439 -42.69 -7.03 -22.11
CA THR A 439 -42.76 -6.93 -20.64
C THR A 439 -44.22 -6.81 -20.16
N PRO A 440 -44.59 -7.36 -18.99
CA PRO A 440 -45.76 -6.91 -18.24
C PRO A 440 -45.38 -6.01 -17.06
N GLN A 441 -46.13 -4.92 -16.90
CA GLN A 441 -46.15 -4.03 -15.75
C GLN A 441 -46.97 -4.66 -14.60
N SER A 442 -46.56 -4.46 -13.34
CA SER A 442 -47.49 -4.23 -12.22
C SER A 442 -46.78 -3.64 -10.99
N THR A 443 -47.60 -3.07 -10.12
CA THR A 443 -47.47 -1.98 -9.15
C THR A 443 -46.91 -2.31 -7.74
N ALA A 444 -46.48 -1.24 -7.04
CA ALA A 444 -45.84 -1.07 -5.71
C ALA A 444 -46.66 -1.55 -4.46
N PRO A 445 -46.28 -1.36 -3.14
CA PRO A 445 -45.18 -0.55 -2.53
C PRO A 445 -44.41 -1.06 -1.26
N ILE A 446 -43.18 -0.53 -1.05
CA ILE A 446 -42.46 0.03 0.16
C ILE A 446 -42.58 -0.71 1.53
N SER A 447 -41.48 -1.13 2.23
CA SER A 447 -40.62 -0.34 3.16
C SER A 447 -39.47 -1.22 3.79
N PRO A 448 -38.49 -0.71 4.58
CA PRO A 448 -37.05 -0.81 4.28
C PRO A 448 -36.18 -1.68 5.21
N SER A 449 -35.04 -2.16 4.71
CA SER A 449 -33.87 -2.53 5.54
C SER A 449 -32.56 -2.18 4.81
N PRO A 450 -31.50 -1.76 5.51
CA PRO A 450 -30.27 -1.28 4.87
C PRO A 450 -29.31 -2.43 4.56
N SER A 451 -28.38 -2.15 3.63
CA SER A 451 -27.10 -2.84 3.37
C SER A 451 -27.00 -3.49 1.99
N SER A 452 -25.84 -3.24 1.36
CA SER A 452 -25.32 -3.86 0.13
C SER A 452 -25.96 -3.42 -1.19
N SER A 453 -25.36 -2.44 -1.88
CA SER A 453 -25.52 -2.25 -3.34
C SER A 453 -24.40 -1.41 -3.96
N LEU A 454 -23.21 -1.98 -4.09
CA LEU A 454 -22.26 -1.61 -5.17
C LEU A 454 -21.77 -2.84 -5.96
N LEU A 455 -22.19 -4.05 -5.60
CA LEU A 455 -21.76 -5.32 -6.21
C LEU A 455 -22.71 -5.88 -7.29
N ARG A 456 -23.82 -5.20 -7.63
CA ARG A 456 -24.87 -5.75 -8.52
C ARG A 456 -24.69 -5.49 -10.02
N LEU A 457 -23.63 -4.83 -10.48
CA LEU A 457 -23.51 -4.44 -11.90
C LEU A 457 -22.76 -5.40 -12.82
N LEU A 458 -22.37 -6.60 -12.37
CA LEU A 458 -21.63 -7.55 -13.22
C LEU A 458 -22.03 -9.01 -12.95
N THR A 459 -23.14 -9.48 -13.53
CA THR A 459 -23.47 -10.91 -13.62
C THR A 459 -24.10 -11.24 -14.98
N PRO A 460 -23.52 -12.16 -15.77
CA PRO A 460 -24.25 -12.88 -16.82
C PRO A 460 -24.96 -14.14 -16.25
N PRO A 461 -25.97 -14.69 -16.96
CA PRO A 461 -26.91 -15.66 -16.38
C PRO A 461 -26.34 -17.07 -16.21
N SER A 462 -26.79 -17.71 -15.14
CA SER A 462 -26.57 -19.12 -14.78
C SER A 462 -27.19 -20.07 -15.80
N LEU A 463 -26.48 -21.18 -16.09
CA LEU A 463 -27.02 -22.36 -16.76
C LEU A 463 -27.09 -23.51 -15.73
N GLU A 464 -28.31 -23.98 -15.47
CA GLU A 464 -28.61 -25.24 -14.79
C GLU A 464 -28.92 -26.34 -15.82
N LEU A 465 -28.52 -27.59 -15.50
CA LEU A 465 -29.10 -28.92 -15.84
C LEU A 465 -28.01 -29.98 -15.52
N SER A 466 -27.98 -30.67 -14.36
CA SER A 466 -28.73 -31.87 -13.89
C SER A 466 -28.27 -33.23 -14.52
N PRO A 467 -28.52 -34.43 -13.94
CA PRO A 467 -27.56 -35.22 -13.14
C PRO A 467 -27.44 -36.72 -13.55
N ALA A 468 -26.83 -37.57 -12.67
CA ALA A 468 -26.77 -39.05 -12.61
C ALA A 468 -25.41 -39.69 -13.04
N LEU A 469 -24.81 -40.73 -12.44
CA LEU A 469 -25.25 -41.87 -11.61
C LEU A 469 -24.12 -42.40 -10.66
N ASP A 470 -24.55 -42.88 -9.48
CA ASP A 470 -24.19 -44.06 -8.66
C ASP A 470 -22.77 -44.70 -8.57
N ALA A 471 -22.33 -44.77 -7.29
CA ALA A 471 -21.86 -45.93 -6.50
C ALA A 471 -20.75 -46.87 -7.02
N SER A 472 -19.62 -46.91 -6.29
CA SER A 472 -19.17 -48.05 -5.43
C SER A 472 -17.64 -48.06 -5.19
N THR A 473 -17.25 -48.00 -3.92
CA THR A 473 -16.02 -48.60 -3.36
C THR A 473 -16.33 -50.07 -3.00
N PRO A 474 -15.35 -51.02 -2.87
CA PRO A 474 -14.17 -50.86 -2.01
C PRO A 474 -12.89 -51.64 -2.39
N SER A 475 -11.90 -51.52 -1.50
CA SER A 475 -10.82 -52.45 -1.15
C SER A 475 -9.42 -52.26 -1.76
N SER A 476 -8.50 -51.78 -0.90
CA SER A 476 -7.07 -52.08 -0.90
C SER A 476 -6.84 -53.55 -0.46
N PRO A 477 -5.65 -54.13 -0.71
CA PRO A 477 -4.59 -54.03 0.28
C PRO A 477 -3.15 -53.91 -0.28
N SER A 478 -2.34 -53.18 0.50
CA SER A 478 -0.97 -53.43 0.96
C SER A 478 0.05 -54.16 0.07
N LEU A 479 1.21 -53.51 -0.15
CA LEU A 479 2.53 -54.17 -0.14
C LEU A 479 3.62 -53.12 0.16
N GLU A 480 4.22 -53.25 1.35
CA GLU A 480 5.52 -52.69 1.72
C GLU A 480 6.65 -53.34 0.92
N LEU A 481 7.74 -52.61 0.64
CA LEU A 481 9.12 -52.99 1.01
C LEU A 481 10.18 -52.04 0.40
N SER A 482 10.80 -51.29 1.31
CA SER A 482 12.25 -51.16 1.53
C SER A 482 13.23 -50.68 0.43
N ILE A 483 13.89 -49.58 0.80
CA ILE A 483 15.19 -49.03 0.33
C ILE A 483 16.32 -50.05 0.61
N PRO A 484 17.40 -50.07 -0.19
CA PRO A 484 18.67 -49.51 0.30
C PRO A 484 19.52 -48.76 -0.76
N ALA A 485 20.13 -47.64 -0.35
CA ALA A 485 21.48 -47.22 -0.78
C ALA A 485 22.50 -47.87 0.20
N PRO A 486 23.85 -47.74 0.10
CA PRO A 486 24.68 -46.82 -0.71
C PRO A 486 26.00 -47.44 -1.26
N SER A 487 26.81 -46.67 -2.02
CA SER A 487 28.27 -46.50 -1.79
C SER A 487 29.04 -45.81 -2.95
N SER A 488 29.49 -44.58 -2.67
CA SER A 488 30.83 -43.99 -2.87
C SER A 488 31.83 -44.55 -3.89
N LEU A 489 32.45 -43.65 -4.67
CA LEU A 489 33.91 -43.67 -4.94
C LEU A 489 34.46 -42.27 -5.33
N ARG A 490 35.41 -41.79 -4.54
CA ARG A 490 36.33 -40.66 -4.81
C ARG A 490 37.48 -41.14 -5.69
N ILE A 491 37.92 -40.33 -6.66
CA ILE A 491 39.34 -40.23 -7.07
C ILE A 491 39.70 -38.76 -7.31
N VAL A 492 40.87 -38.41 -6.76
CA VAL A 492 41.67 -37.17 -6.78
C VAL A 492 42.85 -37.47 -7.76
N THR A 493 43.38 -36.63 -8.66
CA THR A 493 44.32 -35.50 -8.45
C THR A 493 44.86 -34.94 -9.80
N ARG A 494 45.10 -33.60 -9.83
CA ARG A 494 46.22 -32.80 -10.45
C ARG A 494 46.50 -32.84 -11.97
N SER A 495 47.11 -31.83 -12.63
CA SER A 495 47.42 -30.38 -12.44
C SER A 495 48.33 -29.93 -13.61
N GLN A 496 48.28 -28.67 -14.07
CA GLN A 496 49.40 -27.81 -14.54
C GLN A 496 48.78 -26.50 -15.10
N HIS A 497 48.99 -25.29 -14.55
CA HIS A 497 50.17 -24.38 -14.47
C HIS A 497 50.20 -23.29 -15.57
N ASN A 498 50.23 -22.01 -15.13
CA ASN A 498 50.98 -20.82 -15.61
C ASN A 498 50.20 -19.54 -15.24
N ILE A 499 50.54 -18.76 -14.20
CA ILE A 499 51.65 -17.80 -13.99
C ILE A 499 51.62 -16.60 -14.97
N PHE A 500 51.27 -15.40 -14.47
CA PHE A 500 52.15 -14.20 -14.40
C PHE A 500 51.45 -12.95 -13.81
N LYS A 501 52.01 -12.43 -12.70
CA LYS A 501 52.12 -11.01 -12.28
C LYS A 501 53.60 -10.86 -11.86
N PRO A 502 54.28 -9.69 -11.97
CA PRO A 502 54.07 -8.52 -11.10
C PRO A 502 54.45 -7.17 -11.81
N LYS A 503 54.50 -5.93 -11.24
CA LYS A 503 55.14 -5.40 -10.01
C LYS A 503 54.84 -3.87 -9.87
N HIS A 504 54.82 -3.37 -8.62
CA HIS A 504 54.88 -1.93 -8.23
C HIS A 504 56.30 -1.33 -8.32
N PRO A 505 56.49 0.00 -8.10
CA PRO A 505 57.07 0.54 -6.83
C PRO A 505 56.33 1.78 -6.24
N THR A 506 56.08 1.88 -4.91
CA THR A 506 56.77 2.67 -3.82
C THR A 506 56.84 4.19 -4.04
N GLU A 507 56.70 5.13 -3.09
CA GLU A 507 56.79 5.18 -1.61
C GLU A 507 56.33 6.60 -1.15
N GLY A 508 56.02 6.80 0.14
CA GLY A 508 56.09 8.14 0.76
C GLY A 508 55.08 8.47 1.85
N ALA A 509 55.42 8.17 3.11
CA ALA A 509 54.71 8.63 4.31
C ALA A 509 55.07 10.08 4.68
N LYS A 510 54.17 10.82 5.36
CA LYS A 510 54.40 11.51 6.67
C LYS A 510 53.23 12.43 7.11
N LEU A 511 52.85 12.23 8.38
CA LEU A 511 52.45 13.18 9.44
C LEU A 511 51.29 14.19 9.27
N ALA A 512 50.23 13.92 10.06
CA ALA A 512 49.65 14.73 11.13
C ALA A 512 49.45 16.25 10.94
N GLN A 513 48.18 16.69 11.04
CA GLN A 513 47.78 17.73 12.01
C GLN A 513 46.27 17.72 12.25
N ALA A 514 45.92 17.68 13.53
CA ALA A 514 44.59 17.99 14.04
C ALA A 514 44.33 19.49 13.93
N ASN A 515 43.06 19.89 13.74
CA ASN A 515 42.56 21.13 14.31
C ASN A 515 41.06 21.03 14.62
N ARG A 516 40.78 21.09 15.93
CA ARG A 516 39.49 21.42 16.54
C ARG A 516 39.20 22.89 16.28
N PHE A 517 37.96 23.27 15.99
CA PHE A 517 37.46 24.61 16.32
C PHE A 517 35.94 24.62 16.57
N SER A 518 35.59 24.95 17.81
CA SER A 518 34.40 25.68 18.27
C SER A 518 34.58 25.88 19.79
N PRO A 519 33.90 26.83 20.46
CA PRO A 519 33.30 28.10 20.01
C PRO A 519 33.64 29.27 20.99
N ILE A 520 33.43 30.54 20.59
CA ILE A 520 33.26 31.66 21.55
C ILE A 520 32.21 32.65 21.02
N TYR A 521 31.11 32.78 21.76
CA TYR A 521 30.21 33.94 21.78
C TYR A 521 30.66 34.91 22.89
N PRO A 522 30.35 36.21 22.80
CA PRO A 522 30.28 37.08 23.97
C PRO A 522 28.83 37.35 24.43
N THR A 523 28.67 37.20 25.75
CA THR A 523 27.63 37.65 26.71
C THR A 523 26.20 37.18 26.56
#